data_AF-X1C632-F1
#
_entry.id   AF-X1C632-F1
#
_cell.length_a   1.000
_cell.length_b   1.000
_cell.length_c   1.000
_cell.angle_alpha   90.00
_cell.angle_beta   90.00
_cell.angle_gamma   90.00
#
_symmetry.space_group_name_H-M   'P 1'
#
loop_
_entity.id
_entity.type
_entity.pdbx_description
1 polymer ?
#
loop_
_entity_poly.entity_id
_entity_poly.type
_entity_poly.pdbx_seq_one_letter_code
_entity_poly.pdbx_strand_id
1 'polypeptide(L)'
;ELEGHKIAVLGDMLELGQYELHGHKMVGVRVAEVVDELITVGELALIIAKTARQTGLPTKAVTEFEDSEQATAFLVNRLGKDDVVLVKGSHAMRMDRIVAALEVRE
;
A
#
# COMPACT_ATOMS: atom_id res chain seq x y z
N GLU A 1 14.21 9.34 -12.06
CA GLU A 1 13.54 9.20 -10.75
C GLU A 1 12.18 9.88 -10.87
N LEU A 2 11.14 9.36 -10.22
CA LEU A 2 9.81 10.02 -10.23
C LEU A 2 9.85 11.16 -9.21
N GLU A 3 9.41 12.35 -9.62
CA GLU A 3 9.26 13.51 -8.73
C GLU A 3 7.92 13.42 -7.98
N GLY A 4 7.87 13.95 -6.76
CA GLY A 4 6.67 13.96 -5.91
C GLY A 4 6.78 13.12 -4.64
N HIS A 5 5.75 13.18 -3.80
CA HIS A 5 5.64 12.40 -2.57
C HIS A 5 5.13 10.99 -2.90
N LYS A 6 5.98 9.98 -2.71
CA LYS A 6 5.77 8.61 -3.20
C LYS A 6 4.97 7.81 -2.18
N ILE A 7 3.78 7.36 -2.60
CA ILE A 7 2.85 6.59 -1.80
C ILE A 7 2.67 5.20 -2.41
N ALA A 8 2.83 4.15 -1.60
CA ALA A 8 2.48 2.80 -2.02
C ALA A 8 1.22 2.32 -1.28
N VAL A 9 0.23 1.85 -2.03
CA VAL A 9 -1.00 1.22 -1.54
C VAL A 9 -0.95 -0.26 -1.89
N LEU A 10 -0.61 -1.09 -0.91
CA LEU A 10 -0.25 -2.50 -1.09
C LEU A 10 -1.25 -3.43 -0.42
N GLY A 11 -1.93 -4.24 -1.22
CA GLY A 11 -2.85 -5.27 -0.75
C GLY A 11 -2.17 -6.63 -0.57
N ASP A 12 -2.91 -7.58 0.02
CA ASP A 12 -2.46 -8.96 0.17
C ASP A 12 -1.95 -9.55 -1.16
N MET A 13 -0.82 -10.25 -1.06
CA MET A 13 -0.23 -11.06 -2.13
C MET A 13 -0.67 -12.51 -1.93
N LEU A 14 -1.82 -12.86 -2.49
CA LEU A 14 -2.39 -14.21 -2.41
C LEU A 14 -1.67 -15.20 -3.35
N GLU A 15 -1.94 -16.50 -3.15
CA GLU A 15 -1.46 -17.60 -4.01
C GLU A 15 0.06 -17.83 -4.01
N LEU A 16 0.76 -17.33 -2.99
CA LEU A 16 2.21 -17.54 -2.82
C LEU A 16 2.58 -18.89 -2.17
N GLY A 17 1.61 -19.60 -1.59
CA GLY A 17 1.85 -20.86 -0.86
C GLY A 17 2.89 -20.68 0.24
N GLN A 18 3.91 -21.54 0.26
CA GLN A 18 4.99 -21.48 1.27
C GLN A 18 5.78 -20.15 1.28
N TYR A 19 5.69 -19.35 0.22
CA TYR A 19 6.40 -18.09 0.11
C TYR A 19 5.63 -16.90 0.66
N GLU A 20 4.40 -17.07 1.15
CA GLU A 20 3.52 -15.96 1.56
C GLU A 20 4.18 -15.04 2.58
N LEU A 21 4.62 -15.60 3.71
CA LEU A 21 5.29 -14.82 4.75
C LEU A 21 6.58 -14.16 4.25
N HIS A 22 7.38 -14.87 3.46
CA HIS A 22 8.67 -14.35 2.98
C HIS A 22 8.48 -13.26 1.92
N GLY A 23 7.54 -13.43 1.00
CA GLY A 23 7.22 -12.48 -0.06
C GLY A 23 6.78 -11.13 0.50
N HIS A 24 5.83 -11.13 1.43
CA HIS A 24 5.38 -9.90 2.09
C HIS A 24 6.52 -9.21 2.86
N LYS A 25 7.39 -9.98 3.54
CA LYS A 25 8.58 -9.41 4.20
C LYS A 25 9.54 -8.75 3.22
N MET A 26 9.86 -9.39 2.10
CA MET A 26 10.75 -8.82 1.09
C MET A 26 10.20 -7.49 0.55
N VAL A 27 8.89 -7.43 0.31
CA VAL A 27 8.24 -6.17 -0.11
C VAL A 27 8.33 -5.12 1.00
N GLY A 28 8.06 -5.48 2.26
CA GLY A 28 8.19 -4.55 3.39
C GLY A 28 9.59 -3.94 3.53
N VAL A 29 10.64 -4.74 3.35
CA VAL A 29 12.03 -4.25 3.35
C VAL A 29 12.23 -3.23 2.23
N ARG A 30 11.81 -3.57 1.01
CA ARG A 30 12.04 -2.70 -0.15
C ARG A 30 11.25 -1.39 -0.06
N VAL A 31 10.02 -1.43 0.43
CA VAL A 31 9.15 -0.26 0.56
C VAL A 31 9.80 0.79 1.45
N ALA A 32 10.39 0.39 2.58
CA ALA A 32 11.05 1.30 3.52
C ALA A 32 12.20 2.13 2.91
N GLU A 33 12.75 1.68 1.77
CA GLU A 33 13.85 2.36 1.08
C GLU A 33 13.37 3.33 -0.02
N VAL A 34 12.13 3.21 -0.47
CA VAL A 34 11.69 3.86 -1.73
C VAL A 34 10.47 4.76 -1.61
N VAL A 35 9.64 4.59 -0.59
CA VAL A 35 8.40 5.36 -0.40
C VAL A 35 8.54 6.39 0.71
N ASP A 36 7.73 7.43 0.61
CA ASP A 36 7.52 8.40 1.67
C ASP A 36 6.36 7.97 2.59
N GLU A 37 5.34 7.29 2.04
CA GLU A 37 4.19 6.75 2.77
C GLU A 37 3.77 5.36 2.27
N LEU A 38 3.36 4.49 3.19
CA LEU A 38 2.84 3.16 2.95
C LEU A 38 1.41 3.06 3.49
N ILE A 39 0.49 2.63 2.63
CA ILE A 39 -0.84 2.14 2.99
C ILE A 39 -0.90 0.64 2.70
N THR A 40 -1.28 -0.16 3.69
CA THR A 40 -1.51 -1.61 3.48
C THR A 40 -2.98 -1.98 3.61
N VAL A 41 -3.44 -2.94 2.81
CA VAL A 41 -4.84 -3.38 2.76
C VAL A 41 -4.93 -4.90 2.87
N GLY A 42 -5.58 -5.39 3.93
CA GLY A 42 -5.74 -6.81 4.19
C GLY A 42 -4.80 -7.35 5.28
N GLU A 43 -5.12 -8.56 5.75
CA GLU A 43 -4.47 -9.17 6.92
C GLU A 43 -3.01 -9.55 6.64
N LEU A 44 -2.72 -10.08 5.45
CA LEU A 44 -1.36 -10.48 5.09
C LEU A 44 -0.47 -9.26 4.80
N ALA A 45 -1.04 -8.18 4.28
CA ALA A 45 -0.35 -6.92 4.04
C ALA A 45 0.15 -6.27 5.34
N LEU A 46 -0.40 -6.62 6.51
CA LEU A 46 0.16 -6.24 7.82
C LEU A 46 1.61 -6.71 8.00
N ILE A 47 2.00 -7.81 7.35
CA ILE A 47 3.39 -8.27 7.33
C ILE A 47 4.28 -7.25 6.63
N ILE A 48 3.82 -6.66 5.52
CA ILE A 48 4.53 -5.58 4.80
C ILE A 48 4.70 -4.38 5.72
N ALA A 49 3.62 -3.91 6.34
CA ALA A 49 3.62 -2.75 7.25
C ALA A 49 4.59 -2.96 8.43
N LYS A 50 4.50 -4.12 9.09
CA LYS A 50 5.38 -4.49 10.21
C LYS A 50 6.84 -4.52 9.79
N THR A 51 7.15 -5.15 8.65
CA THR A 51 8.54 -5.21 8.17
C THR A 51 9.05 -3.84 7.75
N ALA A 52 8.25 -3.02 7.06
CA ALA A 52 8.66 -1.67 6.67
C ALA A 52 9.01 -0.81 7.90
N ARG A 53 8.21 -0.87 8.97
CA ARG A 53 8.52 -0.19 10.24
C ARG A 53 9.82 -0.68 10.86
N GLN A 54 10.05 -2.00 10.85
CA GLN A 54 11.29 -2.61 11.37
C GLN A 54 12.53 -2.24 10.55
N THR A 55 12.36 -2.01 9.24
CA THR A 55 13.43 -1.65 8.31
C THR A 55 13.73 -0.14 8.30
N GLY A 56 12.87 0.69 8.89
CA GLY A 56 13.17 2.11 9.13
C GLY A 56 12.13 3.09 8.63
N LEU A 57 11.03 2.63 8.01
CA LEU A 57 9.94 3.53 7.64
C LEU A 57 9.26 4.05 8.91
N PRO A 58 9.13 5.38 9.12
CA PRO A 58 8.54 5.92 10.33
C PRO A 58 7.13 5.39 10.56
N THR A 59 6.78 5.04 11.81
CA THR A 59 5.43 4.51 12.14
C THR A 59 4.30 5.42 11.66
N LYS A 60 4.52 6.75 11.69
CA LYS A 60 3.57 7.77 11.22
C LYS A 60 3.35 7.78 9.70
N ALA A 61 4.24 7.14 8.94
CA ALA A 61 4.17 7.01 7.48
C ALA A 61 3.58 5.65 7.06
N VAL A 62 3.00 4.90 8.00
CA VAL A 62 2.40 3.58 7.73
C VAL A 62 0.97 3.54 8.26
N THR A 63 0.03 3.43 7.35
CA THR A 63 -1.42 3.31 7.64
C THR A 63 -1.92 1.94 7.18
N GLU A 64 -2.76 1.30 7.98
CA GLU A 64 -3.24 -0.06 7.75
C GLU A 64 -4.78 -0.05 7.66
N PHE A 65 -5.33 -0.77 6.69
CA PHE A 65 -6.77 -0.94 6.51
C PHE A 65 -7.12 -2.41 6.33
N GLU A 66 -8.32 -2.79 6.77
CA GLU A 66 -8.82 -4.16 6.60
C GLU A 66 -9.22 -4.44 5.14
N ASP A 67 -9.77 -3.44 4.46
CA ASP A 67 -10.33 -3.57 3.12
C ASP A 67 -10.10 -2.34 2.23
N SER A 68 -10.37 -2.51 0.93
CA SER A 68 -10.16 -1.47 -0.08
C SER A 68 -11.16 -0.32 0.03
N GLU A 69 -12.32 -0.49 0.67
CA GLU A 69 -13.31 0.57 0.86
C GLU A 69 -12.83 1.57 1.93
N GLN A 70 -12.30 1.07 3.05
CA GLN A 70 -11.68 1.89 4.09
C GLN A 70 -10.47 2.66 3.55
N ALA A 71 -9.60 1.97 2.82
CA ALA A 71 -8.44 2.61 2.18
C ALA A 71 -8.87 3.69 1.19
N THR A 72 -9.94 3.46 0.41
CA THR A 72 -10.49 4.44 -0.52
C THR A 72 -10.97 5.69 0.21
N ALA A 73 -11.77 5.54 1.27
CA ALA A 73 -12.32 6.65 2.03
C ALA A 73 -11.21 7.54 2.62
N PHE A 74 -10.11 6.94 3.05
CA PHE A 74 -8.92 7.66 3.50
C PHE A 74 -8.22 8.39 2.34
N LEU A 75 -7.92 7.69 1.25
CA LEU A 75 -7.14 8.21 0.13
C LEU A 75 -7.81 9.39 -0.57
N VAL A 76 -9.14 9.36 -0.74
CA VAL A 76 -9.91 10.45 -1.37
C VAL A 76 -9.69 11.79 -0.67
N ASN A 77 -9.51 11.79 0.65
CA ASN A 77 -9.32 13.01 1.44
C ASN A 77 -7.84 13.31 1.72
N ARG A 78 -6.96 12.32 1.59
CA ARG A 78 -5.54 12.43 1.92
C ARG A 78 -4.70 12.89 0.72
N LEU A 79 -5.02 12.45 -0.48
CA LEU A 79 -4.16 12.67 -1.64
C LEU A 79 -4.14 14.13 -2.08
N GLY A 80 -2.96 14.60 -2.45
CA GLY A 80 -2.69 15.94 -2.95
C GLY A 80 -2.09 15.93 -4.35
N LYS A 81 -1.96 17.13 -4.93
CA LYS A 81 -1.50 17.37 -6.31
C LYS A 81 -0.07 16.87 -6.61
N ASP A 82 0.77 16.70 -5.60
CA ASP A 82 2.18 16.33 -5.73
C ASP A 82 2.43 14.86 -5.32
N ASP A 83 1.38 14.08 -5.06
CA ASP A 83 1.48 12.67 -4.69
C ASP A 83 1.62 11.79 -5.94
N VAL A 84 2.52 10.80 -5.86
CA VAL A 84 2.65 9.73 -6.84
C VAL A 84 2.28 8.42 -6.18
N VAL A 85 1.19 7.80 -6.63
CA VAL A 85 0.60 6.64 -5.96
C VAL A 85 0.76 5.37 -6.80
N LEU A 86 1.33 4.32 -6.19
CA LEU A 86 1.30 2.96 -6.72
C LEU A 86 0.22 2.15 -6.00
N VAL A 87 -0.76 1.64 -6.74
CA VAL A 87 -1.75 0.69 -6.21
C VAL A 87 -1.43 -0.72 -6.69
N LYS A 88 -1.22 -1.66 -5.77
CA LYS A 88 -0.93 -3.06 -6.12
C LYS A 88 -1.48 -4.03 -5.07
N GLY A 89 -2.17 -5.07 -5.52
CA GLY A 89 -2.57 -6.21 -4.69
C GLY A 89 -3.00 -7.38 -5.57
N SER A 90 -3.37 -8.52 -4.97
CA SER A 90 -4.06 -9.60 -5.69
C SER A 90 -5.46 -9.17 -6.13
N HIS A 91 -5.98 -9.78 -7.20
CA HIS A 91 -7.27 -9.37 -7.77
C HIS A 91 -8.43 -9.50 -6.76
N ALA A 92 -8.40 -10.54 -5.91
CA ALA A 92 -9.41 -10.75 -4.86
C ALA A 92 -9.51 -9.60 -3.86
N MET A 93 -8.46 -8.78 -3.71
CA MET A 93 -8.46 -7.62 -2.80
C MET A 93 -9.28 -6.44 -3.33
N ARG A 94 -9.72 -6.51 -4.59
CA ARG A 94 -10.54 -5.49 -5.24
C ARG A 94 -9.93 -4.07 -5.19
N MET A 95 -8.61 -3.99 -5.31
CA MET A 95 -7.85 -2.73 -5.31
C MET A 95 -8.19 -1.84 -6.52
N ASP A 96 -8.81 -2.40 -7.56
CA ASP A 96 -9.42 -1.67 -8.68
C ASP A 96 -10.40 -0.60 -8.22
N ARG A 97 -11.10 -0.84 -7.10
CA ARG A 97 -12.04 0.13 -6.52
C ARG A 97 -11.37 1.43 -6.07
N ILE A 98 -10.13 1.33 -5.56
CA ILE A 98 -9.35 2.51 -5.13
C ILE A 98 -9.06 3.37 -6.36
N VAL A 99 -8.57 2.76 -7.43
CA VAL A 99 -8.26 3.48 -8.67
C VAL A 99 -9.52 4.12 -9.25
N ALA A 100 -10.60 3.36 -9.38
CA ALA A 100 -11.87 3.86 -9.93
C ALA A 100 -12.47 5.01 -9.11
N ALA A 101 -12.26 5.06 -7.79
CA ALA A 101 -12.74 6.14 -6.94
C ALA A 101 -11.86 7.40 -6.99
N LEU A 102 -10.58 7.25 -7.34
CA LEU A 102 -9.64 8.36 -7.51
C LEU A 102 -9.66 8.94 -8.92
N GLU A 103 -10.24 8.23 -9.89
CA GLU A 103 -10.47 8.76 -11.23
C GLU A 103 -11.45 9.94 -11.19
N VAL A 104 -10.97 11.12 -11.56
CA VAL A 104 -11.83 12.27 -11.85
C VAL A 104 -12.40 12.05 -13.26
N ARG A 105 -13.72 11.94 -13.36
CA ARG A 105 -14.41 12.00 -14.66
C ARG A 105 -14.60 13.48 -15.00
N GLU A 106 -13.93 13.92 -16.05
CA GLU A 106 -14.23 15.20 -16.71
C GLU A 106 -15.59 15.16 -17.42
#